data_AF-A0A0F8WMV1-F1
#
_entry.id   AF-A0A0F8WMV1-F1
#
_cell.length_a   1.000
_cell.length_b   1.000
_cell.length_c   1.000
_cell.angle_alpha   90.00
_cell.angle_beta   90.00
_cell.angle_gamma   90.00
#
_symmetry.space_group_name_H-M   'P 1'
#
loop_
_entity.id
_entity.type
_entity.pdbx_description
1 polymer ?
#
loop_
_entity_poly.entity_id
_entity_poly.type
_entity_poly.pdbx_seq_one_letter_code
_entity_poly.pdbx_strand_id
1 'polypeptide(L)'
;VLSPVLMLTAKSQLDDKVEGLNTGADDYLIKPFAFAELLARIKALARRPKNTLGAVLVVDDLTLDTIGYQVQRGADHIQLSKKEFSLLEYLLRNKNRILNKDQIIINAAIVYVNGLGGGSVYIDEGLYTQGANVAVVTSVGQAHLAKLIDLEHVAAEKAALLGSLAPRGAAVIWADSAELARAVRAYDVKLIRFGADDSAELRLTGYEPRDGGGRFELNGRLWVDLPVAGRHNALNALAAIAVAQRFGFDQDTAAAALADFAGEAMRLEPVAAGDVTIINDTYNANPASVLAAADVLADCKGKRRVMIVGDMLELGDQAESLHVEVGKQLGGKRIDLLIGVGPLGRYIAQGAKTG
;
A
#
# COMPACT_ATOMS: atom_id res chain seq x y z
N VAL A 1 -23.74 0.34 -9.28
CA VAL A 1 -24.13 -1.04 -8.91
C VAL A 1 -23.27 -1.43 -7.74
N LEU A 2 -23.87 -1.91 -6.65
CA LEU A 2 -23.12 -2.38 -5.48
C LEU A 2 -22.46 -3.71 -5.84
N SER A 3 -21.13 -3.72 -5.92
CA SER A 3 -20.33 -4.94 -6.04
C SER A 3 -20.47 -5.75 -4.76
N PRO A 4 -20.57 -7.10 -4.83
CA PRO A 4 -20.65 -7.92 -3.63
C PRO A 4 -19.41 -7.74 -2.76
N VAL A 5 -19.59 -7.53 -1.47
CA VAL A 5 -18.50 -7.31 -0.52
C VAL A 5 -18.30 -8.58 0.32
N LEU A 6 -17.20 -9.29 0.07
CA LEU A 6 -16.73 -10.37 0.96
C LEU A 6 -15.74 -9.80 1.98
N MET A 7 -16.12 -9.81 3.26
CA MET A 7 -15.25 -9.31 4.33
C MET A 7 -14.29 -10.40 4.80
N LEU A 8 -12.98 -10.18 4.63
CA LEU A 8 -11.92 -11.07 5.13
C LEU A 8 -11.31 -10.49 6.40
N THR A 9 -11.39 -11.19 7.53
CA THR A 9 -11.03 -10.57 8.83
C THR A 9 -10.53 -11.57 9.87
N ALA A 10 -9.75 -11.10 10.83
CA ALA A 10 -9.33 -11.89 11.99
C ALA A 10 -10.36 -11.85 13.14
N LYS A 11 -11.37 -10.98 13.03
CA LYS A 11 -12.43 -10.81 14.01
C LYS A 11 -13.39 -11.99 13.97
N SER A 12 -13.26 -12.87 14.97
CA SER A 12 -13.93 -14.17 15.01
C SER A 12 -15.16 -14.24 15.92
N GLN A 13 -15.38 -13.21 16.75
CA GLN A 13 -16.51 -13.14 17.66
C GLN A 13 -17.82 -12.99 16.89
N LEU A 14 -18.91 -13.51 17.46
CA LEU A 14 -20.23 -13.47 16.83
C LEU A 14 -20.66 -12.02 16.56
N ASP A 15 -20.43 -11.13 17.51
CA ASP A 15 -20.84 -9.73 17.42
C ASP A 15 -20.13 -9.00 16.27
N ASP A 16 -18.84 -9.27 16.05
CA ASP A 16 -18.08 -8.72 14.92
C ASP A 16 -18.60 -9.20 13.55
N LYS A 17 -19.03 -10.47 13.46
CA LYS A 17 -19.64 -11.02 12.24
C LYS A 17 -20.96 -10.34 11.93
N VAL A 18 -21.79 -10.19 12.96
CA VAL A 18 -23.12 -9.59 12.85
C VAL A 18 -22.98 -8.11 12.46
N GLU A 19 -22.05 -7.39 13.09
CA GLU A 19 -21.74 -6.01 12.74
C GLU A 19 -21.24 -5.90 11.30
N GLY A 20 -20.26 -6.71 10.89
CA GLY A 20 -19.72 -6.71 9.52
C GLY A 20 -20.78 -6.97 8.46
N LEU A 21 -21.69 -7.92 8.69
CA LEU A 21 -22.81 -8.18 7.79
C LEU A 21 -23.82 -7.01 7.78
N ASN A 22 -24.14 -6.44 8.94
CA ASN A 22 -25.07 -5.30 9.05
C ASN A 22 -24.50 -4.01 8.43
N THR A 23 -23.17 -3.87 8.31
CA THR A 23 -22.52 -2.74 7.64
C THR A 23 -22.52 -2.84 6.10
N GLY A 24 -23.07 -3.92 5.55
CA GLY A 24 -23.25 -4.09 4.10
C GLY A 24 -22.32 -5.11 3.45
N ALA A 25 -21.60 -5.93 4.23
CA ALA A 25 -20.93 -7.10 3.67
C ALA A 25 -21.94 -8.19 3.27
N ASP A 26 -21.77 -8.77 2.09
CA ASP A 26 -22.62 -9.82 1.57
C ASP A 26 -22.24 -11.22 2.09
N ASP A 27 -20.98 -11.39 2.51
CA ASP A 27 -20.46 -12.59 3.17
C ASP A 27 -19.23 -12.23 4.01
N TYR A 28 -18.83 -13.14 4.88
CA TYR A 28 -17.82 -12.91 5.92
C TYR A 28 -16.96 -14.16 6.08
N LEU A 29 -15.63 -14.02 6.02
CA LEU A 29 -14.67 -15.12 6.14
C LEU A 29 -13.55 -14.79 7.14
N ILE A 30 -13.36 -15.68 8.11
CA ILE A 30 -12.41 -15.49 9.21
C ILE A 30 -11.07 -16.13 8.90
N LYS A 31 -9.99 -15.42 9.18
CA LYS A 31 -8.62 -15.95 9.10
C LYS A 31 -8.29 -16.82 10.34
N PRO A 32 -7.58 -17.95 10.18
CA PRO A 32 -7.13 -18.53 8.91
C PRO A 32 -8.25 -19.28 8.18
N PHE A 33 -8.29 -19.20 6.86
CA PHE A 33 -9.25 -19.94 6.02
C PHE A 33 -8.52 -20.77 4.96
N ALA A 34 -9.13 -21.87 4.52
CA ALA A 34 -8.64 -22.63 3.39
C ALA A 34 -8.94 -21.89 2.08
N PHE A 35 -8.00 -21.87 1.13
CA PHE A 35 -8.21 -21.22 -0.17
C PHE A 35 -9.41 -21.77 -0.93
N ALA A 36 -9.68 -23.08 -0.82
CA ALA A 36 -10.86 -23.72 -1.39
C ALA A 36 -12.17 -23.13 -0.83
N GLU A 37 -12.20 -22.74 0.44
CA GLU A 37 -13.35 -22.11 1.08
C GLU A 37 -13.56 -20.68 0.56
N LEU A 38 -12.49 -19.89 0.48
CA LEU A 38 -12.52 -18.56 -0.12
C LEU A 38 -13.08 -18.62 -1.55
N LEU A 39 -12.56 -19.53 -2.38
CA LEU A 39 -13.02 -19.69 -3.76
C LEU A 39 -14.48 -20.13 -3.85
N ALA A 40 -14.94 -21.01 -2.95
CA ALA A 40 -16.33 -21.43 -2.89
C ALA A 40 -17.27 -20.25 -2.55
N ARG A 41 -16.87 -19.39 -1.60
CA ARG A 41 -17.62 -18.20 -1.17
C ARG A 41 -17.67 -17.12 -2.24
N ILE A 42 -16.55 -16.84 -2.91
CA ILE A 42 -16.51 -15.95 -4.07
C ILE A 42 -17.45 -16.47 -5.18
N LYS A 43 -17.40 -17.76 -5.50
CA LYS A 43 -18.29 -18.38 -6.50
C LYS A 43 -19.77 -18.38 -6.07
N ALA A 44 -20.07 -18.36 -4.78
CA ALA A 44 -21.42 -18.26 -4.24
C ALA A 44 -21.95 -16.82 -4.32
N LEU A 45 -21.15 -15.84 -3.93
CA LEU A 45 -21.43 -14.41 -4.07
C LEU A 45 -21.65 -14.02 -5.55
N ALA A 46 -20.85 -14.57 -6.45
CA ALA A 46 -20.98 -14.36 -7.89
C ALA A 46 -22.18 -15.11 -8.52
N ARG A 47 -22.80 -16.06 -7.79
CA ARG A 47 -23.93 -16.87 -8.27
C ARG A 47 -25.31 -16.23 -8.02
N ARG A 48 -25.37 -15.07 -7.37
CA ARG A 48 -26.64 -14.33 -7.22
C ARG A 48 -27.25 -14.05 -8.61
N PRO A 49 -28.57 -14.24 -8.78
CA PRO A 49 -29.19 -14.15 -10.10
C PRO A 49 -29.03 -12.75 -10.70
N LYS A 50 -28.44 -12.73 -11.89
CA LYS A 50 -28.25 -11.60 -12.81
C LYS A 50 -29.58 -11.05 -13.37
N ASN A 51 -30.49 -10.59 -12.52
CA ASN A 51 -31.70 -9.91 -12.98
C ASN A 51 -31.77 -8.52 -12.35
N THR A 52 -31.13 -7.53 -12.98
CA THR A 52 -31.56 -6.10 -13.06
C THR A 52 -30.46 -5.14 -13.55
N LEU A 53 -29.48 -5.60 -14.34
CA LEU A 53 -28.60 -4.68 -15.07
C LEU A 53 -28.74 -4.98 -16.55
N GLY A 54 -29.44 -4.09 -17.25
CA GLY A 54 -29.73 -4.24 -18.67
C GLY A 54 -28.46 -4.57 -19.45
N ALA A 55 -28.51 -5.62 -20.26
CA ALA A 55 -27.42 -6.03 -21.14
C ALA A 55 -27.09 -4.93 -22.17
N VAL A 56 -28.08 -4.10 -22.48
CA VAL A 56 -28.00 -2.99 -23.42
C VAL A 56 -28.30 -1.69 -22.66
N LEU A 57 -27.34 -0.76 -22.67
CA LEU A 57 -27.49 0.58 -22.10
C LEU A 57 -27.83 1.56 -23.22
N VAL A 58 -28.86 2.39 -23.01
CA VAL A 58 -29.36 3.34 -24.03
C VAL A 58 -29.43 4.75 -23.45
N VAL A 59 -28.93 5.71 -24.23
CA VAL A 59 -29.17 7.15 -24.07
C VAL A 59 -29.40 7.76 -25.46
N ASP A 60 -30.57 8.35 -25.68
CA ASP A 60 -31.00 8.86 -26.98
C ASP A 60 -30.78 7.84 -28.12
N ASP A 61 -30.02 8.20 -29.14
CA ASP A 61 -29.65 7.35 -30.27
C ASP A 61 -28.41 6.47 -30.00
N LEU A 62 -27.77 6.59 -28.83
CA LEU A 62 -26.58 5.83 -28.46
C LEU A 62 -26.97 4.55 -27.68
N THR A 63 -26.46 3.42 -28.17
CA THR A 63 -26.66 2.09 -27.61
C THR A 63 -25.32 1.42 -27.30
N LEU A 64 -25.18 0.83 -26.12
CA LEU A 64 -23.99 0.08 -25.70
C LEU A 64 -24.39 -1.32 -25.21
N ASP A 65 -23.95 -2.36 -25.91
CA ASP A 65 -24.07 -3.75 -25.50
C ASP A 65 -22.88 -4.13 -24.62
N THR A 66 -23.17 -4.36 -23.34
CA THR A 66 -22.21 -4.70 -22.29
C THR A 66 -21.74 -6.15 -22.35
N ILE A 67 -22.46 -7.01 -23.07
CA ILE A 67 -22.11 -8.42 -23.27
C ILE A 67 -21.31 -8.56 -24.57
N GLY A 68 -21.81 -7.96 -25.65
CA GLY A 68 -21.21 -8.01 -26.98
C GLY A 68 -20.03 -7.06 -27.20
N TYR A 69 -19.76 -6.13 -26.27
CA TYR A 69 -18.77 -5.05 -26.43
C TYR A 69 -18.99 -4.21 -27.70
N GLN A 70 -20.24 -3.91 -28.02
CA GLN A 70 -20.60 -3.12 -29.19
C GLN A 70 -21.21 -1.79 -28.79
N VAL A 71 -20.83 -0.73 -29.50
CA VAL A 71 -21.41 0.60 -29.34
C VAL A 71 -21.91 1.08 -30.69
N GLN A 72 -23.12 1.63 -30.70
CA GLN A 72 -23.77 2.16 -31.90
C GLN A 72 -24.42 3.49 -31.59
N ARG A 73 -24.38 4.44 -32.53
CA ARG A 73 -25.19 5.66 -32.48
C ARG A 73 -26.05 5.73 -33.73
N GLY A 74 -27.37 5.66 -33.59
CA GLY A 74 -28.28 5.52 -34.72
C GLY A 74 -27.99 4.23 -35.51
N ALA A 75 -27.57 4.37 -36.77
CA ALA A 75 -27.17 3.24 -37.62
C ALA A 75 -25.67 2.94 -37.56
N ASP A 76 -24.84 3.84 -37.02
CA ASP A 76 -23.38 3.77 -37.14
C ASP A 76 -22.72 3.04 -35.98
N HIS A 77 -21.88 2.05 -36.29
CA HIS A 77 -21.05 1.36 -35.29
C HIS A 77 -19.85 2.20 -34.90
N ILE A 78 -19.64 2.37 -33.59
CA ILE A 78 -18.53 3.12 -33.02
C ILE A 78 -17.53 2.11 -32.47
N GLN A 79 -16.30 2.12 -33.01
CA GLN A 79 -15.20 1.37 -32.41
C GLN A 79 -14.57 2.19 -31.29
N LEU A 80 -14.52 1.61 -30.10
CA LEU A 80 -13.88 2.20 -28.93
C LEU A 80 -12.74 1.31 -28.45
N SER A 81 -11.67 1.92 -27.92
CA SER A 81 -10.70 1.20 -27.11
C SER A 81 -11.36 0.69 -25.83
N LYS A 82 -10.74 -0.29 -25.16
CA LYS A 82 -11.25 -0.83 -23.88
C LYS A 82 -11.47 0.27 -22.84
N LYS A 83 -10.57 1.26 -22.76
CA LYS A 83 -10.67 2.38 -21.80
C LYS A 83 -11.85 3.29 -22.13
N GLU A 84 -12.04 3.62 -23.40
CA GLU A 84 -13.17 4.44 -23.85
C GLU A 84 -14.51 3.70 -23.67
N PHE A 85 -14.54 2.39 -23.93
CA PHE A 85 -15.71 1.55 -23.68
C PHE A 85 -16.07 1.52 -22.19
N SER A 86 -15.11 1.24 -21.32
CA SER A 86 -15.33 1.22 -19.87
C SER A 86 -15.75 2.57 -19.31
N LEU A 87 -15.16 3.67 -19.80
CA LEU A 87 -15.56 5.02 -19.44
C LEU A 87 -17.00 5.30 -19.91
N LEU A 88 -17.32 4.98 -21.15
CA LEU A 88 -18.65 5.20 -21.71
C LEU A 88 -19.72 4.37 -20.98
N GLU A 89 -19.44 3.09 -20.70
CA GLU A 89 -20.30 2.24 -19.90
C GLU A 89 -20.52 2.85 -18.50
N TYR A 90 -19.45 3.32 -17.85
CA TYR A 90 -19.53 3.97 -16.54
C TYR A 90 -20.39 5.25 -16.57
N LEU A 91 -20.24 6.10 -17.59
CA LEU A 91 -21.04 7.29 -17.79
C LEU A 91 -22.52 6.93 -18.05
N LEU A 92 -22.81 5.93 -18.88
CA LEU A 92 -24.17 5.47 -19.18
C LEU A 92 -24.86 4.85 -17.96
N ARG A 93 -24.13 4.10 -17.14
CA ARG A 93 -24.64 3.53 -15.88
C ARG A 93 -24.89 4.57 -14.80
N ASN A 94 -24.27 5.74 -14.91
CA ASN A 94 -24.44 6.87 -13.99
C ASN A 94 -25.12 8.06 -14.67
N LYS A 95 -25.89 7.84 -15.74
CA LYS A 95 -26.64 8.90 -16.42
C LYS A 95 -27.48 9.70 -15.41
N ASN A 96 -27.50 11.01 -15.59
CA ASN A 96 -28.18 11.99 -14.72
C ASN A 96 -27.59 12.14 -13.31
N ARG A 97 -26.34 11.72 -13.07
CA ARG A 97 -25.58 12.01 -11.84
C ARG A 97 -24.38 12.90 -12.16
N ILE A 98 -24.12 13.89 -11.30
CA ILE A 98 -22.91 14.70 -11.37
C ILE A 98 -21.75 13.83 -10.86
N LEU A 99 -20.76 13.59 -11.72
CA LEU A 99 -19.57 12.83 -11.42
C LEU A 99 -18.39 13.79 -11.26
N ASN A 100 -17.63 13.66 -10.17
CA ASN A 100 -16.42 14.44 -9.99
C ASN A 100 -15.21 13.78 -10.68
N LYS A 101 -14.14 14.55 -10.85
CA LYS A 101 -12.93 14.12 -11.57
C LYS A 101 -12.30 12.88 -10.94
N ASP A 102 -12.35 12.75 -9.62
CA ASP A 102 -11.76 11.62 -8.88
C ASP A 102 -12.57 10.33 -9.07
N GLN A 103 -13.90 10.41 -9.12
CA GLN A 103 -14.78 9.27 -9.44
C GLN A 103 -14.54 8.73 -10.85
N ILE A 104 -14.12 9.59 -11.78
CA ILE A 104 -13.76 9.23 -13.15
C ILE A 104 -12.31 8.68 -13.21
N ILE A 105 -11.39 9.26 -12.42
CA ILE A 105 -9.96 8.91 -12.39
C ILE A 105 -9.65 7.66 -11.55
N ILE A 106 -10.45 7.29 -10.55
CA ILE A 106 -10.22 6.07 -9.74
C ILE A 106 -10.27 4.78 -10.60
N ASN A 107 -10.84 4.83 -11.81
CA ASN A 107 -10.76 3.76 -12.80
C ASN A 107 -9.57 3.86 -13.78
N ALA A 108 -8.71 4.88 -13.65
CA ALA A 108 -7.43 5.00 -14.32
C ALA A 108 -6.32 4.46 -13.40
N ALA A 109 -6.04 3.16 -13.56
CA ALA A 109 -5.14 2.36 -12.72
C ALA A 109 -3.82 3.07 -12.32
N ILE A 110 -3.72 3.43 -11.04
CA ILE A 110 -2.47 3.58 -10.30
C ILE A 110 -2.34 2.31 -9.46
N VAL A 111 -1.28 1.53 -9.71
CA VAL A 111 -0.98 0.34 -8.90
C VAL A 111 0.10 0.70 -7.90
N TYR A 112 -0.26 0.69 -6.62
CA TYR A 112 0.62 0.98 -5.49
C TYR A 112 0.92 -0.32 -4.73
N VAL A 113 2.21 -0.69 -4.63
CA VAL A 113 2.64 -1.86 -3.88
C VAL A 113 3.50 -1.41 -2.70
N ASN A 114 2.94 -1.53 -1.50
CA ASN A 114 3.61 -1.22 -0.25
C ASN A 114 4.58 -2.31 0.20
N GLY A 115 5.64 -1.91 0.91
CA GLY A 115 6.58 -2.83 1.54
C GLY A 115 7.14 -2.39 2.89
N LEU A 116 6.64 -1.33 3.51
CA LEU A 116 6.92 -0.99 4.90
C LEU A 116 5.62 -0.53 5.53
N GLY A 117 5.09 -1.32 6.47
CA GLY A 117 3.89 -1.00 7.24
C GLY A 117 2.76 -0.31 6.46
N GLY A 118 1.94 -1.05 5.72
CA GLY A 118 0.82 -0.40 5.00
C GLY A 118 0.01 -1.30 4.09
N GLY A 119 -1.20 -1.68 4.50
CA GLY A 119 -2.26 -2.14 3.57
C GLY A 119 -2.10 -3.54 3.00
N SER A 120 -3.22 -4.23 2.85
CA SER A 120 -3.31 -5.51 2.17
C SER A 120 -2.55 -5.51 0.84
N VAL A 121 -1.69 -6.50 0.65
CA VAL A 121 -1.18 -6.89 -0.65
C VAL A 121 -2.36 -7.43 -1.47
N TYR A 122 -2.85 -6.65 -2.43
CA TYR A 122 -3.48 -7.24 -3.60
C TYR A 122 -2.37 -7.45 -4.63
N ILE A 123 -1.75 -8.64 -4.59
CA ILE A 123 -1.26 -9.23 -5.83
C ILE A 123 -2.52 -9.76 -6.48
N ASP A 124 -3.07 -8.98 -7.41
CA ASP A 124 -3.86 -9.59 -8.45
C ASP A 124 -2.88 -10.32 -9.38
N GLU A 125 -2.89 -11.65 -9.31
CA GLU A 125 -2.34 -12.48 -10.38
C GLU A 125 -3.18 -12.24 -11.65
N GLY A 126 -2.82 -11.20 -12.40
CA GLY A 126 -2.92 -11.21 -13.85
C GLY A 126 -4.15 -10.61 -14.53
N LEU A 127 -5.10 -9.96 -13.85
CA LEU A 127 -6.33 -9.47 -14.51
C LEU A 127 -6.62 -7.95 -14.43
N TYR A 128 -6.04 -7.20 -13.49
CA TYR A 128 -6.27 -5.77 -13.25
C TYR A 128 -5.03 -4.89 -13.42
N THR A 129 -3.83 -5.46 -13.57
CA THR A 129 -2.59 -4.70 -13.73
C THR A 129 -2.27 -4.34 -15.19
N GLN A 130 -2.90 -4.99 -16.17
CA GLN A 130 -2.59 -4.78 -17.58
C GLN A 130 -2.91 -3.36 -18.03
N GLY A 131 -1.88 -2.61 -18.42
CA GLY A 131 -2.03 -1.27 -18.97
C GLY A 131 -2.01 -0.15 -17.93
N ALA A 132 -1.47 -0.41 -16.73
CA ALA A 132 -1.15 0.65 -15.77
C ALA A 132 -0.14 1.65 -16.35
N ASN A 133 -0.34 2.94 -16.08
CA ASN A 133 0.55 3.99 -16.58
C ASN A 133 1.76 4.21 -15.65
N VAL A 134 1.61 3.91 -14.37
CA VAL A 134 2.66 4.00 -13.35
C VAL A 134 2.58 2.80 -12.41
N ALA A 135 3.73 2.23 -12.08
CA ALA A 135 3.92 1.22 -11.06
C ALA A 135 4.87 1.77 -9.99
N VAL A 136 4.62 1.49 -8.71
CA VAL A 136 5.49 1.94 -7.61
C VAL A 136 5.93 0.75 -6.77
N VAL A 137 7.24 0.61 -6.58
CA VAL A 137 7.84 -0.38 -5.66
C VAL A 137 8.55 0.39 -4.55
N THR A 138 7.92 0.42 -3.35
CA THR A 138 8.38 1.30 -2.26
C THR A 138 9.52 0.72 -1.42
N SER A 139 9.64 -0.61 -1.36
CA SER A 139 10.74 -1.28 -0.67
C SER A 139 10.85 -2.75 -1.06
N VAL A 140 11.99 -3.35 -0.71
CA VAL A 140 12.21 -4.80 -0.68
C VAL A 140 12.55 -5.18 0.75
N GLY A 141 11.67 -5.93 1.40
CA GLY A 141 11.83 -6.30 2.80
C GLY A 141 11.10 -7.60 3.12
N GLN A 142 11.46 -8.19 4.26
CA GLN A 142 10.89 -9.45 4.75
C GLN A 142 9.46 -9.22 5.29
N ALA A 143 8.50 -9.08 4.38
CA ALA A 143 7.08 -9.15 4.70
C ALA A 143 6.53 -10.42 4.02
N HIS A 144 5.97 -11.34 4.81
CA HIS A 144 5.34 -12.59 4.33
C HIS A 144 6.31 -13.68 3.83
N LEU A 145 7.30 -14.07 4.66
CA LEU A 145 8.28 -15.13 4.34
C LEU A 145 7.76 -16.57 4.39
N ALA A 146 6.45 -16.79 4.58
CA ALA A 146 5.91 -18.16 4.57
C ALA A 146 6.15 -18.91 3.23
N LYS A 147 6.62 -18.24 2.16
CA LYS A 147 6.90 -18.84 0.84
C LYS A 147 8.20 -18.40 0.14
N LEU A 148 8.92 -17.36 0.59
CA LEU A 148 10.05 -16.78 -0.16
C LEU A 148 11.36 -16.94 0.61
N ILE A 149 12.40 -17.40 -0.09
CA ILE A 149 13.61 -17.99 0.50
C ILE A 149 14.70 -16.94 0.76
N ASP A 150 14.70 -15.79 0.05
CA ASP A 150 15.66 -14.70 0.20
C ASP A 150 15.14 -13.36 -0.39
N LEU A 151 15.90 -12.27 -0.20
CA LEU A 151 15.55 -10.93 -0.71
C LEU A 151 15.56 -10.82 -2.24
N GLU A 152 16.30 -11.68 -2.95
CA GLU A 152 16.34 -11.69 -4.42
C GLU A 152 14.99 -12.12 -4.99
N HIS A 153 14.39 -13.17 -4.40
CA HIS A 153 13.06 -13.62 -4.81
C HIS A 153 11.99 -12.56 -4.51
N VAL A 154 12.06 -11.91 -3.34
CA VAL A 154 11.14 -10.81 -3.00
C VAL A 154 11.27 -9.65 -3.99
N ALA A 155 12.51 -9.28 -4.36
CA ALA A 155 12.76 -8.23 -5.34
C ALA A 155 12.23 -8.61 -6.73
N ALA A 156 12.46 -9.84 -7.18
CA ALA A 156 11.98 -10.36 -8.45
C ALA A 156 10.44 -10.38 -8.53
N GLU A 157 9.77 -10.84 -7.47
CA GLU A 157 8.31 -10.85 -7.39
C GLU A 157 7.73 -9.42 -7.44
N LYS A 158 8.33 -8.47 -6.72
CA LYS A 158 7.92 -7.06 -6.78
C LYS A 158 8.19 -6.45 -8.17
N ALA A 159 9.31 -6.80 -8.79
CA ALA A 159 9.64 -6.33 -10.14
C ALA A 159 8.70 -6.90 -11.21
N ALA A 160 8.05 -8.05 -10.98
CA ALA A 160 7.08 -8.64 -11.90
C ALA A 160 5.91 -7.69 -12.25
N LEU A 161 5.58 -6.75 -11.36
CA LEU A 161 4.61 -5.70 -11.61
C LEU A 161 4.93 -4.87 -12.87
N LEU A 162 6.22 -4.65 -13.16
CA LEU A 162 6.66 -3.85 -14.31
C LEU A 162 6.24 -4.48 -15.64
N GLY A 163 6.14 -5.81 -15.70
CA GLY A 163 5.67 -6.54 -16.89
C GLY A 163 4.21 -6.25 -17.26
N SER A 164 3.44 -5.64 -16.37
CA SER A 164 2.04 -5.29 -16.60
C SER A 164 1.84 -3.84 -17.09
N LEU A 165 2.91 -3.03 -17.15
CA LEU A 165 2.82 -1.62 -17.53
C LEU A 165 2.36 -1.44 -18.98
N ALA A 166 1.57 -0.39 -19.21
CA ALA A 166 1.21 0.05 -20.56
C ALA A 166 2.45 0.45 -21.37
N PRO A 167 2.37 0.45 -22.73
CA PRO A 167 3.37 1.12 -23.56
C PRO A 167 3.59 2.56 -23.08
N ARG A 168 4.86 2.95 -22.89
CA ARG A 168 5.28 4.24 -22.29
C ARG A 168 4.92 4.44 -20.81
N GLY A 169 4.54 3.37 -20.11
CA GLY A 169 4.42 3.35 -18.65
C GLY A 169 5.77 3.62 -17.97
N ALA A 170 5.73 3.99 -16.69
CA ALA A 170 6.93 4.20 -15.90
C ALA A 170 6.86 3.43 -14.57
N ALA A 171 8.00 3.01 -14.06
CA ALA A 171 8.12 2.42 -12.74
C ALA A 171 8.91 3.35 -11.81
N VAL A 172 8.30 3.70 -10.69
CA VAL A 172 8.94 4.42 -9.58
C VAL A 172 9.52 3.36 -8.65
N ILE A 173 10.85 3.32 -8.54
CA ILE A 173 11.57 2.23 -7.86
C ILE A 173 12.48 2.76 -6.77
N TRP A 174 12.55 2.02 -5.66
CA TRP A 174 13.46 2.33 -4.56
C TRP A 174 14.91 2.02 -4.95
N ALA A 175 15.75 3.04 -4.97
CA ALA A 175 17.14 2.97 -5.41
C ALA A 175 18.05 2.22 -4.42
N ASP A 176 17.68 2.17 -3.14
CA ASP A 176 18.58 1.70 -2.08
C ASP A 176 18.61 0.16 -1.94
N SER A 177 18.00 -0.57 -2.88
CA SER A 177 18.08 -2.05 -2.95
C SER A 177 18.82 -2.51 -4.20
N ALA A 178 19.96 -3.18 -3.99
CA ALA A 178 20.75 -3.78 -5.05
C ALA A 178 20.00 -4.94 -5.74
N GLU A 179 19.23 -5.70 -4.98
CA GLU A 179 18.36 -6.80 -5.45
C GLU A 179 17.29 -6.26 -6.40
N LEU A 180 16.59 -5.19 -6.00
CA LEU A 180 15.61 -4.54 -6.88
C LEU A 180 16.28 -3.97 -8.13
N ALA A 181 17.44 -3.32 -7.98
CA ALA A 181 18.20 -2.79 -9.11
C ALA A 181 18.66 -3.86 -10.11
N ARG A 182 18.87 -5.11 -9.66
CA ARG A 182 19.08 -6.27 -10.55
C ARG A 182 17.78 -6.74 -11.19
N ALA A 183 16.73 -6.95 -10.39
CA ALA A 183 15.46 -7.51 -10.83
C ALA A 183 14.78 -6.67 -11.92
N VAL A 184 14.81 -5.34 -11.80
CA VAL A 184 14.14 -4.44 -12.77
C VAL A 184 14.82 -4.42 -14.15
N ARG A 185 16.05 -4.92 -14.29
CA ARG A 185 16.77 -4.96 -15.58
C ARG A 185 16.12 -5.90 -16.60
N ALA A 186 15.26 -6.81 -16.13
CA ALA A 186 14.50 -7.71 -16.99
C ALA A 186 13.35 -7.01 -17.75
N TYR A 187 13.05 -5.75 -17.43
CA TYR A 187 11.89 -5.03 -17.98
C TYR A 187 12.34 -3.78 -18.75
N ASP A 188 11.87 -3.66 -20.00
CA ASP A 188 12.09 -2.48 -20.83
C ASP A 188 11.01 -1.42 -20.55
N VAL A 189 11.14 -0.74 -19.42
CA VAL A 189 10.22 0.32 -18.97
C VAL A 189 10.99 1.54 -18.51
N LYS A 190 10.35 2.72 -18.57
CA LYS A 190 10.96 3.94 -18.02
C LYS A 190 11.07 3.79 -16.51
N LEU A 191 12.27 3.89 -15.96
CA LEU A 191 12.51 3.87 -14.52
C LEU A 191 12.63 5.30 -14.00
N ILE A 192 12.03 5.57 -12.84
CA ILE A 192 12.22 6.78 -12.03
C ILE A 192 12.70 6.31 -10.66
N ARG A 193 13.93 6.67 -10.27
CA ARG A 193 14.53 6.18 -9.03
C ARG A 193 14.32 7.17 -7.88
N PHE A 194 13.88 6.67 -6.73
CA PHE A 194 13.82 7.46 -5.49
C PHE A 194 14.57 6.72 -4.38
N GLY A 195 15.17 7.43 -3.44
CA GLY A 195 15.98 6.79 -2.39
C GLY A 195 16.97 7.72 -1.71
N ALA A 196 17.82 7.19 -0.84
CA ALA A 196 18.97 7.92 -0.30
C ALA A 196 20.26 7.71 -1.13
N ASP A 197 20.30 6.64 -1.93
CA ASP A 197 21.44 6.27 -2.78
C ASP A 197 21.77 7.33 -3.83
N ASP A 198 23.04 7.38 -4.27
CA ASP A 198 23.52 8.31 -5.29
C ASP A 198 22.85 8.09 -6.67
N SER A 199 22.32 6.90 -6.93
CA SER A 199 21.61 6.59 -8.18
C SER A 199 20.15 7.07 -8.23
N ALA A 200 19.63 7.65 -7.13
CA ALA A 200 18.27 8.19 -7.08
C ALA A 200 18.13 9.51 -7.84
N GLU A 201 17.07 9.63 -8.64
CA GLU A 201 16.66 10.89 -9.30
C GLU A 201 15.91 11.81 -8.32
N LEU A 202 15.11 11.22 -7.43
CA LEU A 202 14.50 11.89 -6.28
C LEU A 202 15.18 11.40 -5.01
N ARG A 203 16.19 12.15 -4.59
CA ARG A 203 17.10 11.73 -3.53
C ARG A 203 16.77 12.38 -2.18
N LEU A 204 16.76 11.56 -1.14
CA LEU A 204 16.70 11.97 0.26
C LEU A 204 18.10 12.35 0.76
N THR A 205 18.43 13.64 0.74
CA THR A 205 19.75 14.14 1.18
C THR A 205 19.78 14.55 2.64
N GLY A 206 18.62 14.84 3.23
CA GLY A 206 18.48 15.29 4.62
C GLY A 206 17.15 14.86 5.22
N TYR A 207 17.13 14.64 6.53
CA TYR A 207 15.91 14.40 7.30
C TYR A 207 16.09 14.99 8.69
N GLU A 208 15.10 15.78 9.13
CA GLU A 208 15.06 16.34 10.47
C GLU A 208 13.72 15.97 11.12
N PRO A 209 13.72 15.21 12.23
CA PRO A 209 12.50 14.92 12.96
C PRO A 209 11.90 16.19 13.58
N ARG A 210 10.57 16.25 13.63
CA ARG A 210 9.79 17.34 14.24
C ARG A 210 8.75 16.75 15.19
N ASP A 211 8.22 17.56 16.09
CA ASP A 211 7.20 17.07 17.04
C ASP A 211 5.93 16.72 16.25
N GLY A 212 5.57 15.43 16.19
CA GLY A 212 4.42 14.93 15.43
C GLY A 212 4.64 14.74 13.92
N GLY A 213 5.87 14.94 13.41
CA GLY A 213 6.16 14.86 11.98
C GLY A 213 7.66 14.86 11.66
N GLY A 214 8.01 15.38 10.49
CA GLY A 214 9.39 15.58 10.11
C GLY A 214 9.51 16.57 8.95
N ARG A 215 10.73 16.93 8.60
CA ARG A 215 11.01 17.56 7.31
C ARG A 215 12.15 16.83 6.63
N PHE A 216 12.12 16.81 5.31
CA PHE A 216 13.14 16.13 4.52
C PHE A 216 13.66 17.03 3.41
N GLU A 217 14.90 16.77 3.01
CA GLU A 217 15.55 17.49 1.93
C GLU A 217 15.56 16.63 0.67
N LEU A 218 14.97 17.17 -0.39
CA LEU A 218 14.93 16.60 -1.73
C LEU A 218 16.07 17.18 -2.55
N ASN A 219 16.94 16.28 -3.05
CA ASN A 219 18.03 16.58 -3.98
C ASN A 219 19.01 17.67 -3.50
N GLY A 220 19.20 17.84 -2.18
CA GLY A 220 20.09 18.84 -1.60
C GLY A 220 19.65 20.29 -1.84
N ARG A 221 18.35 20.50 -2.14
CA ARG A 221 17.84 21.79 -2.61
C ARG A 221 16.58 22.23 -1.90
N LEU A 222 15.60 21.35 -1.80
CA LEU A 222 14.27 21.70 -1.31
C LEU A 222 13.98 20.99 0.00
N TRP A 223 13.73 21.76 1.06
CA TRP A 223 13.20 21.23 2.30
C TRP A 223 11.68 21.21 2.27
N VAL A 224 11.10 20.05 2.61
CA VAL A 224 9.67 19.78 2.58
C VAL A 224 9.22 19.34 3.96
N ASP A 225 8.22 20.02 4.51
CA ASP A 225 7.58 19.62 5.76
C ASP A 225 6.61 18.45 5.48
N LEU A 226 6.64 17.45 6.35
CA LEU A 226 5.85 16.24 6.26
C LEU A 226 5.13 16.01 7.60
N PRO A 227 3.78 16.06 7.63
CA PRO A 227 2.97 15.92 8.84
C PRO A 227 2.86 14.47 9.35
N VAL A 228 3.82 13.62 8.98
CA VAL A 228 3.99 12.27 9.51
C VAL A 228 5.45 12.01 9.81
N ALA A 229 5.71 11.32 10.92
CA ALA A 229 7.07 11.09 11.39
C ALA A 229 7.74 9.94 10.65
N GLY A 230 9.07 9.98 10.61
CA GLY A 230 9.92 8.88 10.19
C GLY A 230 10.57 9.09 8.83
N ARG A 231 11.87 8.76 8.76
CA ARG A 231 12.65 8.80 7.52
C ARG A 231 12.06 7.93 6.41
N HIS A 232 11.43 6.80 6.77
CA HIS A 232 10.74 5.94 5.80
C HIS A 232 9.52 6.63 5.18
N ASN A 233 8.79 7.48 5.91
CA ASN A 233 7.71 8.27 5.35
C ASN A 233 8.22 9.38 4.43
N ALA A 234 9.40 9.95 4.72
CA ALA A 234 10.07 10.84 3.76
C ALA A 234 10.43 10.12 2.45
N LEU A 235 10.90 8.86 2.50
CA LEU A 235 11.12 8.05 1.30
C LEU A 235 9.81 7.77 0.54
N ASN A 236 8.72 7.44 1.25
CA ASN A 236 7.40 7.27 0.63
C ASN A 236 6.90 8.57 -0.03
N ALA A 237 7.17 9.71 0.59
CA ALA A 237 6.84 11.02 0.02
C ALA A 237 7.62 11.30 -1.27
N LEU A 238 8.90 10.91 -1.36
CA LEU A 238 9.67 10.99 -2.61
C LEU A 238 9.06 10.13 -3.72
N ALA A 239 8.60 8.92 -3.40
CA ALA A 239 7.90 8.08 -4.36
C ALA A 239 6.60 8.75 -4.84
N ALA A 240 5.84 9.39 -3.96
CA ALA A 240 4.62 10.13 -4.32
C ALA A 240 4.92 11.34 -5.22
N ILE A 241 5.99 12.10 -4.92
CA ILE A 241 6.44 13.22 -5.77
C ILE A 241 6.85 12.70 -7.16
N ALA A 242 7.56 11.56 -7.25
CA ALA A 242 7.94 10.95 -8.52
C ALA A 242 6.72 10.57 -9.37
N VAL A 243 5.66 10.04 -8.73
CA VAL A 243 4.38 9.76 -9.39
C VAL A 243 3.74 11.06 -9.88
N ALA A 244 3.67 12.10 -9.04
CA ALA A 244 3.09 13.39 -9.42
C ALA A 244 3.82 14.02 -10.63
N GLN A 245 5.16 14.00 -10.63
CA GLN A 245 5.97 14.45 -11.76
C GLN A 245 5.66 13.70 -13.05
N ARG A 246 5.38 12.39 -12.95
CA ARG A 246 5.01 11.58 -14.12
C ARG A 246 3.68 12.03 -14.76
N PHE A 247 2.79 12.64 -13.97
CA PHE A 247 1.52 13.22 -14.39
C PHE A 247 1.60 14.72 -14.72
N GLY A 248 2.80 15.30 -14.74
CA GLY A 248 3.04 16.68 -15.20
C GLY A 248 2.94 17.75 -14.12
N PHE A 249 2.85 17.37 -12.84
CA PHE A 249 3.03 18.31 -11.74
C PHE A 249 4.51 18.60 -11.57
N ASP A 250 4.89 19.87 -11.43
CA ASP A 250 6.28 20.20 -11.11
C ASP A 250 6.62 19.77 -9.67
N GLN A 251 7.92 19.68 -9.39
CA GLN A 251 8.44 19.15 -8.12
C GLN A 251 7.97 19.98 -6.92
N ASP A 252 7.96 21.30 -7.04
CA ASP A 252 7.69 22.21 -5.93
C ASP A 252 6.19 22.16 -5.58
N THR A 253 5.32 22.13 -6.60
CA THR A 253 3.88 21.93 -6.42
C THR A 253 3.57 20.58 -5.75
N ALA A 254 4.19 19.49 -6.23
CA ALA A 254 3.99 18.16 -5.67
C ALA A 254 4.49 18.06 -4.22
N ALA A 255 5.63 18.68 -3.92
CA ALA A 255 6.17 18.74 -2.58
C ALA A 255 5.30 19.57 -1.62
N ALA A 256 4.83 20.73 -2.06
CA ALA A 256 3.96 21.61 -1.26
C ALA A 256 2.65 20.92 -0.87
N ALA A 257 2.08 20.09 -1.76
CA ALA A 257 0.85 19.33 -1.49
C ALA A 257 0.99 18.31 -0.35
N LEU A 258 2.21 17.90 0.02
CA LEU A 258 2.43 16.97 1.14
C LEU A 258 2.16 17.61 2.51
N ALA A 259 2.17 18.94 2.61
CA ALA A 259 1.91 19.65 3.86
C ALA A 259 0.49 19.38 4.41
N ASP A 260 -0.47 19.10 3.52
CA ASP A 260 -1.86 18.81 3.88
C ASP A 260 -2.13 17.30 4.08
N PHE A 261 -1.10 16.46 4.02
CA PHE A 261 -1.25 15.03 4.21
C PHE A 261 -1.70 14.70 5.64
N ALA A 262 -2.61 13.73 5.78
CA ALA A 262 -2.99 13.19 7.07
C ALA A 262 -2.57 11.72 7.12
N GLY A 263 -1.85 11.34 8.17
CA GLY A 263 -1.54 9.94 8.43
C GLY A 263 -2.81 9.11 8.65
N GLU A 264 -2.69 7.81 8.45
CA GLU A 264 -3.78 6.87 8.76
C GLU A 264 -3.77 6.49 10.25
N ALA A 265 -4.94 6.11 10.77
CA ALA A 265 -5.06 5.58 12.12
C ALA A 265 -4.14 4.37 12.32
N MET A 266 -3.53 4.24 13.50
CA MET A 266 -2.60 3.15 13.84
C MET A 266 -1.34 3.09 12.95
N ARG A 267 -0.93 4.19 12.31
CA ARG A 267 0.31 4.33 11.52
C ARG A 267 1.18 5.46 12.05
N LEU A 268 1.98 5.15 13.07
CA LEU A 268 2.76 6.15 13.83
C LEU A 268 1.92 7.34 14.30
N GLU A 269 0.66 7.07 14.63
CA GLU A 269 -0.33 8.07 15.00
C GLU A 269 0.02 8.65 16.39
N PRO A 270 0.34 9.94 16.51
CA PRO A 270 0.62 10.55 17.81
C PRO A 270 -0.69 10.77 18.58
N VAL A 271 -0.79 10.19 19.78
CA VAL A 271 -1.91 10.34 20.70
C VAL A 271 -1.42 10.98 21.99
N ALA A 272 -1.88 12.19 22.29
CA ALA A 272 -1.59 12.86 23.54
C ALA A 272 -2.41 12.22 24.69
N ALA A 273 -1.72 11.83 25.76
CA ALA A 273 -2.30 11.21 26.94
C ALA A 273 -1.72 11.86 28.21
N GLY A 274 -2.18 13.07 28.52
CA GLY A 274 -1.63 13.88 29.61
C GLY A 274 -0.16 14.23 29.36
N ASP A 275 0.70 13.92 30.33
CA ASP A 275 2.16 14.16 30.24
C ASP A 275 2.90 13.12 29.38
N VAL A 276 2.18 12.15 28.81
CA VAL A 276 2.71 11.10 27.95
C VAL A 276 2.23 11.30 26.53
N THR A 277 3.12 11.08 25.56
CA THR A 277 2.76 10.92 24.15
C THR A 277 2.84 9.45 23.79
N ILE A 278 1.75 8.91 23.25
CA ILE A 278 1.68 7.56 22.72
C ILE A 278 1.86 7.65 21.21
N ILE A 279 2.69 6.78 20.63
CA ILE A 279 2.79 6.61 19.18
C ILE A 279 2.08 5.30 18.85
N ASN A 280 0.87 5.40 18.30
CA ASN A 280 0.05 4.27 17.95
C ASN A 280 0.43 3.74 16.55
N ASP A 281 1.19 2.65 16.53
CA ASP A 281 1.60 1.94 15.30
C ASP A 281 1.16 0.45 15.35
N THR A 282 -0.08 0.21 15.75
CA THR A 282 -0.57 -1.12 16.12
C THR A 282 -1.29 -1.88 15.00
N TYR A 283 -1.29 -1.37 13.76
CA TYR A 283 -2.00 -2.01 12.66
C TYR A 283 -1.37 -3.36 12.24
N ASN A 284 -0.05 -3.39 12.00
CA ASN A 284 0.69 -4.58 11.59
C ASN A 284 2.17 -4.42 11.93
N ALA A 285 2.84 -5.52 12.25
CA ALA A 285 4.25 -5.55 12.60
C ALA A 285 5.03 -6.54 11.75
N ASN A 286 6.14 -6.08 11.18
CA ASN A 286 7.19 -6.90 10.59
C ASN A 286 8.56 -6.36 11.03
N PRO A 287 9.67 -7.11 10.80
CA PRO A 287 10.98 -6.69 11.28
C PRO A 287 11.37 -5.27 10.88
N ALA A 288 11.16 -4.91 9.61
CA ALA A 288 11.54 -3.58 9.11
C ALA A 288 10.66 -2.46 9.68
N SER A 289 9.35 -2.69 9.85
CA SER A 289 8.43 -1.68 10.40
C SER A 289 8.69 -1.42 11.89
N VAL A 290 8.99 -2.47 12.67
CA VAL A 290 9.34 -2.33 14.09
C VAL A 290 10.61 -1.49 14.25
N LEU A 291 11.64 -1.74 13.44
CA LEU A 291 12.87 -0.97 13.49
C LEU A 291 12.66 0.49 13.08
N ALA A 292 11.82 0.73 12.08
CA ALA A 292 11.45 2.08 11.65
C ALA A 292 10.67 2.85 12.73
N ALA A 293 9.74 2.19 13.43
CA ALA A 293 9.03 2.78 14.57
C ALA A 293 9.98 3.07 15.74
N ALA A 294 10.99 2.23 15.95
CA ALA A 294 12.02 2.45 16.96
C ALA A 294 12.90 3.67 16.65
N ASP A 295 13.24 3.91 15.38
CA ASP A 295 13.95 5.13 14.96
C ASP A 295 13.12 6.39 15.24
N VAL A 296 11.82 6.35 14.92
CA VAL A 296 10.90 7.45 15.23
C VAL A 296 10.87 7.73 16.74
N LEU A 297 10.73 6.69 17.56
CA LEU A 297 10.70 6.82 19.01
C LEU A 297 12.03 7.36 19.57
N ALA A 298 13.16 6.95 19.01
CA ALA A 298 14.49 7.42 19.41
C ALA A 298 14.64 8.93 19.16
N ASP A 299 14.12 9.41 18.03
CA ASP A 299 14.13 10.81 17.60
C ASP A 299 13.17 11.70 18.43
N CYS A 300 12.11 11.14 19.00
CA CYS A 300 11.16 11.91 19.80
C CYS A 300 11.82 12.58 21.00
N LYS A 301 11.43 13.82 21.28
CA LYS A 301 11.82 14.51 22.52
C LYS A 301 11.04 13.90 23.69
N GLY A 302 11.75 13.54 24.75
CA GLY A 302 11.13 12.93 25.92
C GLY A 302 12.17 12.58 26.97
N LYS A 303 11.76 12.65 28.24
CA LYS A 303 12.59 12.22 29.37
C LYS A 303 12.79 10.71 29.40
N ARG A 304 11.80 9.96 28.89
CA ARG A 304 11.81 8.49 28.83
C ARG A 304 11.10 8.02 27.56
N ARG A 305 11.67 7.00 26.91
CA ARG A 305 11.16 6.34 25.70
C ARG A 305 10.87 4.89 26.03
N VAL A 306 9.61 4.51 25.91
CA VAL A 306 9.14 3.15 26.18
C VAL A 306 8.61 2.57 24.89
N MET A 307 9.10 1.41 24.48
CA MET A 307 8.62 0.69 23.31
C MET A 307 7.94 -0.60 23.75
N ILE A 308 6.74 -0.84 23.24
CA ILE A 308 5.98 -2.07 23.47
C ILE A 308 5.84 -2.75 22.11
N VAL A 309 6.35 -3.98 21.99
CA VAL A 309 6.36 -4.73 20.73
C VAL A 309 5.67 -6.06 20.93
N GLY A 310 4.64 -6.29 20.11
CA GLY A 310 3.92 -7.56 20.05
C GLY A 310 4.62 -8.58 19.15
N ASP A 311 4.00 -9.76 19.03
CA ASP A 311 4.42 -10.77 18.06
C ASP A 311 4.29 -10.25 16.62
N MET A 312 5.38 -10.38 15.84
CA MET A 312 5.37 -10.20 14.38
C MET A 312 4.85 -11.48 13.73
N LEU A 313 3.67 -11.43 13.14
CA LEU A 313 3.00 -12.59 12.56
C LEU A 313 3.47 -12.89 11.13
N GLU A 314 3.12 -14.07 10.60
CA GLU A 314 3.37 -14.46 9.20
C GLU A 314 4.85 -14.58 8.80
N LEU A 315 5.73 -14.79 9.78
CA LEU A 315 7.18 -14.99 9.58
C LEU A 315 7.59 -16.45 9.32
N GLY A 316 6.64 -17.40 9.40
CA GLY A 316 6.91 -18.82 9.19
C GLY A 316 7.92 -19.39 10.20
N ASP A 317 8.75 -20.33 9.73
CA ASP A 317 9.73 -21.05 10.57
C ASP A 317 10.85 -20.16 11.12
N GLN A 318 11.01 -18.95 10.57
CA GLN A 318 12.01 -17.97 11.00
C GLN A 318 11.49 -17.01 12.07
N ALA A 319 10.25 -17.20 12.57
CA ALA A 319 9.63 -16.26 13.50
C ALA A 319 10.52 -16.00 14.73
N GLU A 320 11.00 -17.03 15.43
CA GLU A 320 11.80 -16.84 16.65
C GLU A 320 13.12 -16.12 16.38
N SER A 321 13.86 -16.55 15.36
CA SER A 321 15.18 -15.97 15.02
C SER A 321 15.05 -14.50 14.61
N LEU A 322 14.00 -14.16 13.85
CA LEU A 322 13.73 -12.78 13.45
C LEU A 322 13.32 -11.90 14.64
N HIS A 323 12.56 -12.42 15.61
CA HIS A 323 12.26 -11.67 16.84
C HIS A 323 13.53 -11.41 17.67
N VAL A 324 14.43 -12.40 17.79
CA VAL A 324 15.73 -12.20 18.45
C VAL A 324 16.55 -11.12 17.73
N GLU A 325 16.61 -11.18 16.41
CA GLU A 325 17.42 -10.25 15.61
C GLU A 325 16.89 -8.81 15.69
N VAL A 326 15.57 -8.63 15.57
CA VAL A 326 14.93 -7.34 15.83
C VAL A 326 15.25 -6.86 17.24
N GLY A 327 15.13 -7.74 18.24
CA GLY A 327 15.50 -7.43 19.63
C GLY A 327 16.92 -6.86 19.76
N LYS A 328 17.92 -7.51 19.16
CA LYS A 328 19.32 -7.03 19.19
C LYS A 328 19.45 -5.62 18.62
N GLN A 329 18.84 -5.38 17.47
CA GLN A 329 18.89 -4.07 16.83
C GLN A 329 18.15 -2.98 17.62
N LEU A 330 17.10 -3.35 18.37
CA LEU A 330 16.44 -2.45 19.32
C LEU A 330 17.31 -2.12 20.54
N GLY A 331 18.13 -3.07 21.02
CA GLY A 331 19.05 -2.88 22.15
C GLY A 331 20.05 -1.73 21.94
N GLY A 332 20.52 -1.56 20.69
CA GLY A 332 21.42 -0.47 20.32
C GLY A 332 20.76 0.89 20.09
N LYS A 333 19.43 1.01 20.19
CA LYS A 333 18.70 2.27 19.96
C LYS A 333 18.46 3.01 21.28
N ARG A 334 18.14 4.31 21.16
CA ARG A 334 17.83 5.18 22.30
C ARG A 334 16.43 4.87 22.86
N ILE A 335 16.27 3.73 23.52
CA ILE A 335 15.02 3.27 24.14
C ILE A 335 15.32 2.92 25.61
N ASP A 336 14.58 3.53 26.54
CA ASP A 336 14.85 3.38 27.98
C ASP A 336 14.16 2.14 28.59
N LEU A 337 13.12 1.63 27.92
CA LEU A 337 12.42 0.41 28.30
C LEU A 337 11.80 -0.26 27.07
N LEU A 338 12.14 -1.52 26.83
CA LEU A 338 11.55 -2.35 25.80
C LEU A 338 10.72 -3.46 26.45
N ILE A 339 9.46 -3.59 26.05
CA ILE A 339 8.53 -4.60 26.54
C ILE A 339 8.10 -5.47 25.35
N GLY A 340 8.48 -6.74 25.37
CA GLY A 340 7.96 -7.74 24.44
C GLY A 340 6.66 -8.34 24.98
N VAL A 341 5.62 -8.41 24.16
CA VAL A 341 4.30 -8.96 24.53
C VAL A 341 3.92 -10.09 23.59
N GLY A 342 3.50 -11.22 24.15
CA GLY A 342 3.09 -12.41 23.39
C GLY A 342 4.09 -13.58 23.46
N PRO A 343 3.70 -14.76 22.95
CA PRO A 343 4.55 -15.95 22.91
C PRO A 343 5.93 -15.72 22.27
N LEU A 344 6.02 -14.89 21.24
CA LEU A 344 7.27 -14.58 20.53
C LEU A 344 7.93 -13.29 21.03
N GLY A 345 7.18 -12.37 21.64
CA GLY A 345 7.70 -11.14 22.23
C GLY A 345 8.84 -11.36 23.25
N ARG A 346 8.90 -12.53 23.91
CA ARG A 346 10.02 -12.90 24.78
C ARG A 346 11.37 -12.92 24.07
N TYR A 347 11.39 -13.27 22.78
CA TYR A 347 12.60 -13.34 21.96
C TYR A 347 13.13 -11.95 21.61
N ILE A 348 12.25 -10.95 21.47
CA ILE A 348 12.62 -9.54 21.33
C ILE A 348 13.37 -9.08 22.59
N ALA A 349 12.80 -9.35 23.77
CA ALA A 349 13.43 -8.99 25.04
C ALA A 349 14.76 -9.74 25.27
N GLN A 350 14.87 -10.98 24.79
CA GLN A 350 16.13 -11.73 24.82
C GLN A 350 17.19 -11.09 23.92
N GLY A 351 16.84 -10.78 22.66
CA GLY A 351 17.76 -10.15 21.71
C GLY A 351 18.29 -8.82 22.22
N ALA A 352 17.42 -7.97 22.77
CA ALA A 352 17.78 -6.64 23.26
C ALA A 352 18.76 -6.63 24.44
N LYS A 353 18.90 -7.74 25.17
CA LYS A 353 19.92 -7.87 26.24
C LYS A 353 21.32 -8.12 25.68
N THR A 354 21.43 -8.47 24.40
CA THR A 354 22.66 -8.94 23.76
C THR A 354 23.15 -8.03 22.64
N GLY A 355 22.41 -6.96 22.30
CA GLY A 355 22.77 -5.97 21.29
C GLY A 355 23.03 -4.62 21.94
#